data_AF-A0A1F2FF16-F1
#
_entry.id   AF-A0A1F2FF16-F1
#
_cell.length_a   1.000
_cell.length_b   1.000
_cell.length_c   1.000
_cell.angle_alpha   90.00
_cell.angle_beta   90.00
_cell.angle_gamma   90.00
#
_symmetry.space_group_name_H-M   'P 1'
#
loop_
_entity.id
_entity.type
_entity.pdbx_description
1 polymer ?
#
loop_
_entity_poly.entity_id
_entity_poly.type
_entity_poly.pdbx_seq_one_letter_code
_entity_poly.pdbx_strand_id
1 'polypeptide(L)'
;MLDFSAGIIPAKAVRDAGHVGAVRYISPPREPWMRGKPATADEVADYKANALDTAFVWQYGGADNPDAMRGARGGELDAKAADEQLKRIKRTGYPVFFAVDFDITLDQWNNVAVEYFRAACKVLGRERVGIYGHSRVCDWAREDGVIGSAGDGKYLMWQTSSWAQPRGHVHPLAVLYQHTHNVPGPAGMQVDVNDILHVYWGQHPPRPDQTQDQTVTDPAPTAPSLPTGPAPKPTEQFKCDRDLLTWRDNGIARRSRRAICIHTDESAYNYATGQLRPTAWTADQLAEYNRRRDISGGSYHLGVDRAGRTVRQNDDVYGTWSVGSLGNDEMFHVCCTGTAYQTRDQWMSLGKAQLAKLADVLAHYCRFHDIPAVRIAPADLRAGRKGILGHWDCSKFYGGSDHWDPGGYDGTTGVPRTAGGFPWDYVLDLVRKQLEAPAPTPALPHAPTTDKKETPVPHTPPPADVLALDQLAGPRDKDGQQLFKGWPQLGDRTVVDALAAIGEALEVPGMRAPRPTAGDPK
;
A
#
# COMPACT_ATOMS: atom_id res chain seq x y z
N MET A 1 -2.98 -9.02 9.08
CA MET A 1 -4.31 -8.83 9.71
C MET A 1 -4.48 -9.93 10.74
N LEU A 2 -5.25 -9.70 11.81
CA LEU A 2 -5.44 -10.67 12.89
C LEU A 2 -6.84 -11.28 12.91
N ASP A 3 -6.97 -12.52 13.39
CA ASP A 3 -8.24 -13.01 13.92
C ASP A 3 -8.03 -13.69 15.28
N PHE A 4 -9.05 -13.63 16.13
CA PHE A 4 -8.94 -14.03 17.54
C PHE A 4 -10.31 -14.24 18.18
N SER A 5 -10.38 -15.14 19.15
CA SER A 5 -11.64 -15.54 19.82
C SER A 5 -11.60 -15.46 21.35
N ALA A 6 -10.42 -15.46 21.98
CA ALA A 6 -10.29 -15.55 23.44
C ALA A 6 -10.64 -14.25 24.20
N GLY A 7 -10.75 -13.12 23.51
CA GLY A 7 -11.17 -11.83 24.05
C GLY A 7 -11.07 -10.70 23.03
N ILE A 8 -11.54 -9.51 23.39
CA ILE A 8 -11.43 -8.31 22.56
C ILE A 8 -10.06 -7.68 22.77
N ILE A 9 -9.34 -7.40 21.68
CA ILE A 9 -8.05 -6.70 21.72
C ILE A 9 -8.29 -5.21 21.43
N PRO A 10 -7.83 -4.28 22.29
CA PRO A 10 -7.93 -2.85 22.01
C PRO A 10 -7.29 -2.49 20.66
N ALA A 11 -7.98 -1.69 19.85
CA ALA A 11 -7.53 -1.35 18.50
C ALA A 11 -6.15 -0.68 18.49
N LYS A 12 -5.87 0.16 19.50
CA LYS A 12 -4.53 0.74 19.70
C LYS A 12 -3.44 -0.32 19.77
N ALA A 13 -3.64 -1.41 20.51
CA ALA A 13 -2.64 -2.47 20.65
C ALA A 13 -2.43 -3.21 19.33
N VAL A 14 -3.49 -3.43 18.55
CA VAL A 14 -3.40 -4.03 17.21
C VAL A 14 -2.62 -3.14 16.24
N ARG A 15 -2.92 -1.83 16.23
CA ARG A 15 -2.21 -0.85 15.40
C ARG A 15 -0.74 -0.72 15.81
N ASP A 16 -0.46 -0.60 17.10
CA ASP A 16 0.91 -0.45 17.61
C ASP A 16 1.77 -1.70 17.33
N ALA A 17 1.15 -2.87 17.19
CA ALA A 17 1.79 -4.11 16.74
C ALA A 17 1.99 -4.19 15.21
N GLY A 18 1.63 -3.14 14.46
CA GLY A 18 1.85 -3.06 13.01
C GLY A 18 0.80 -3.77 12.16
N HIS A 19 -0.34 -4.15 12.72
CA HIS A 19 -1.43 -4.76 11.96
C HIS A 19 -2.40 -3.71 11.42
N VAL A 20 -2.96 -3.99 10.24
CA VAL A 20 -3.88 -3.07 9.53
C VAL A 20 -5.37 -3.29 9.85
N GLY A 21 -5.69 -4.32 10.63
CA GLY A 21 -7.08 -4.67 10.93
C GLY A 21 -7.25 -6.08 11.46
N ALA A 22 -8.51 -6.49 11.58
CA ALA A 22 -8.89 -7.83 12.02
C ALA A 22 -10.12 -8.41 11.29
N VAL A 23 -10.15 -9.73 11.13
CA VAL A 23 -11.38 -10.48 10.84
C VAL A 23 -12.00 -10.87 12.18
N ARG A 24 -13.26 -10.47 12.37
CA ARG A 24 -13.96 -10.58 13.66
C ARG A 24 -15.13 -11.54 13.58
N TYR A 25 -15.23 -12.41 14.59
CA TYR A 25 -16.29 -13.39 14.69
C TYR A 25 -17.61 -12.70 15.05
N ILE A 26 -18.65 -12.93 14.25
CA ILE A 26 -20.02 -12.43 14.50
C ILE A 26 -20.99 -13.52 14.94
N SER A 27 -20.48 -14.75 15.12
CA SER A 27 -21.19 -15.85 15.76
C SER A 27 -21.16 -15.73 17.30
N PRO A 28 -22.15 -16.31 18.01
CA PRO A 28 -22.09 -16.42 19.47
C PRO A 28 -20.96 -17.37 19.91
N PRO A 29 -20.47 -17.24 21.16
CA PRO A 29 -19.50 -18.17 21.70
C PRO A 29 -20.16 -19.53 21.93
N ARG A 30 -19.51 -20.62 21.50
CA ARG A 30 -19.92 -21.98 21.89
C ARG A 30 -19.37 -22.40 23.26
N GLU A 31 -18.28 -21.76 23.69
CA GLU A 31 -17.59 -22.06 24.93
C GLU A 31 -17.32 -20.76 25.72
N PRO A 32 -17.35 -20.79 27.07
CA PRO A 32 -17.25 -19.58 27.89
C PRO A 32 -15.95 -18.77 27.71
N TRP A 33 -14.86 -19.42 27.29
CA TRP A 33 -13.56 -18.75 27.11
C TRP A 33 -13.49 -17.91 25.83
N MET A 34 -14.42 -18.09 24.88
CA MET A 34 -14.46 -17.38 23.60
C MET A 34 -15.01 -15.95 23.74
N ARG A 35 -14.45 -15.16 24.65
CA ARG A 35 -14.96 -13.83 25.02
C ARG A 35 -14.83 -12.78 23.92
N GLY A 36 -14.12 -13.10 22.84
CA GLY A 36 -14.05 -12.30 21.61
C GLY A 36 -15.18 -12.58 20.62
N LYS A 37 -16.15 -13.43 20.98
CA LYS A 37 -17.33 -13.76 20.17
C LYS A 37 -18.63 -13.34 20.88
N PRO A 38 -19.59 -12.68 20.21
CA PRO A 38 -19.45 -12.00 18.93
C PRO A 38 -18.76 -10.64 19.08
N ALA A 39 -18.28 -10.09 17.96
CA ALA A 39 -17.80 -8.72 17.87
C ALA A 39 -18.89 -7.73 18.32
N THR A 40 -18.47 -6.63 18.95
CA THR A 40 -19.38 -5.61 19.50
C THR A 40 -19.34 -4.31 18.72
N ALA A 41 -20.38 -3.48 18.88
CA ALA A 41 -20.43 -2.15 18.27
C ALA A 41 -19.28 -1.25 18.77
N ASP A 42 -18.92 -1.36 20.04
CA ASP A 42 -17.85 -0.57 20.66
C ASP A 42 -16.47 -1.00 20.13
N GLU A 43 -16.22 -2.30 20.02
CA GLU A 43 -15.00 -2.83 19.40
C GLU A 43 -14.85 -2.32 17.95
N VAL A 44 -15.90 -2.45 17.16
CA VAL A 44 -15.91 -2.04 15.76
C VAL A 44 -15.78 -0.53 15.58
N ALA A 45 -16.27 0.27 16.54
CA ALA A 45 -16.04 1.71 16.59
C ALA A 45 -14.60 2.06 17.00
N ASP A 46 -14.03 1.35 17.98
CA ASP A 46 -12.63 1.51 18.41
C ASP A 46 -11.66 1.21 17.25
N TYR A 47 -11.89 0.13 16.50
CA TYR A 47 -11.10 -0.20 15.31
C TYR A 47 -11.14 0.92 14.28
N LYS A 48 -12.35 1.39 13.94
CA LYS A 48 -12.52 2.52 13.02
C LYS A 48 -11.82 3.79 13.51
N ALA A 49 -11.93 4.11 14.80
CA ALA A 49 -11.29 5.29 15.40
C ALA A 49 -9.75 5.22 15.36
N ASN A 50 -9.18 4.02 15.29
CA ASN A 50 -7.74 3.80 15.20
C ASN A 50 -7.25 3.51 13.77
N ALA A 51 -8.07 3.79 12.74
CA ALA A 51 -7.79 3.53 11.33
C ALA A 51 -7.44 2.06 11.04
N LEU A 52 -8.13 1.14 11.72
CA LEU A 52 -8.06 -0.29 11.47
C LEU A 52 -9.32 -0.77 10.76
N ASP A 53 -9.11 -1.60 9.76
CA ASP A 53 -10.18 -2.24 9.01
C ASP A 53 -10.75 -3.47 9.75
N THR A 54 -12.02 -3.76 9.49
CA THR A 54 -12.74 -4.93 10.02
C THR A 54 -13.46 -5.68 8.92
N ALA A 55 -13.25 -7.00 8.84
CA ALA A 55 -14.12 -7.92 8.10
C ALA A 55 -14.70 -8.96 9.06
N PHE A 56 -15.64 -9.79 8.58
CA PHE A 56 -16.45 -10.61 9.47
C PHE A 56 -16.49 -12.07 9.06
N VAL A 57 -16.44 -12.96 10.06
CA VAL A 57 -16.52 -14.41 9.89
C VAL A 57 -17.63 -14.98 10.76
N TRP A 58 -18.35 -15.95 10.21
CA TRP A 58 -19.27 -16.79 10.94
C TRP A 58 -18.66 -18.16 11.18
N GLN A 59 -18.46 -18.49 12.46
CA GLN A 59 -18.07 -19.83 12.91
C GLN A 59 -18.61 -20.04 14.33
N TYR A 60 -19.69 -20.80 14.44
CA TYR A 60 -20.21 -21.28 15.72
C TYR A 60 -19.61 -22.65 16.04
N GLY A 61 -19.79 -23.62 15.14
CA GLY A 61 -19.25 -24.98 15.23
C GLY A 61 -17.72 -25.06 15.16
N GLY A 62 -17.17 -26.20 15.57
CA GLY A 62 -15.76 -26.56 15.36
C GLY A 62 -15.64 -27.77 14.44
N ALA A 63 -14.44 -28.34 14.30
CA ALA A 63 -14.21 -29.50 13.43
C ALA A 63 -15.12 -30.71 13.71
N ASP A 64 -15.52 -30.91 14.98
CA ASP A 64 -16.41 -32.02 15.38
C ASP A 64 -17.90 -31.76 15.09
N ASN A 65 -18.29 -30.50 14.87
CA ASN A 65 -19.66 -30.12 14.54
C ASN A 65 -19.66 -28.93 13.57
N PRO A 66 -19.17 -29.12 12.33
CA PRO A 66 -18.93 -28.03 11.41
C PRO A 66 -20.24 -27.44 10.88
N ASP A 67 -20.36 -26.11 10.92
CA ASP A 67 -21.58 -25.40 10.54
C ASP A 67 -22.04 -25.74 9.11
N ALA A 68 -21.08 -25.82 8.18
CA ALA A 68 -21.32 -26.13 6.77
C ALA A 68 -22.01 -27.50 6.55
N MET A 69 -21.82 -28.46 7.46
CA MET A 69 -22.43 -29.80 7.34
C MET A 69 -23.89 -29.85 7.82
N ARG A 70 -24.47 -28.72 8.25
CA ARG A 70 -25.91 -28.57 8.51
C ARG A 70 -26.72 -28.28 7.23
N GLY A 71 -26.05 -28.22 6.06
CA GLY A 71 -26.67 -28.05 4.75
C GLY A 71 -27.49 -26.76 4.63
N ALA A 72 -28.46 -26.75 3.72
CA ALA A 72 -29.26 -25.55 3.41
C ALA A 72 -29.92 -24.91 4.64
N ARG A 73 -30.45 -25.71 5.57
CA ARG A 73 -31.10 -25.18 6.77
C ARG A 73 -30.11 -24.47 7.69
N GLY A 74 -28.91 -25.02 7.85
CA GLY A 74 -27.83 -24.37 8.59
C GLY A 74 -27.43 -23.05 7.96
N GLY A 75 -27.20 -23.05 6.64
CA GLY A 75 -26.75 -21.86 5.92
C GLY A 75 -27.74 -20.71 5.97
N GLU A 76 -29.04 -21.02 5.85
CA GLU A 76 -30.11 -20.02 5.98
C GLU A 76 -30.14 -19.38 7.39
N LEU A 77 -30.05 -20.21 8.44
CA LEU A 77 -30.12 -19.74 9.83
C LEU A 77 -28.91 -18.90 10.20
N ASP A 78 -27.72 -19.38 9.85
CA ASP A 78 -26.46 -18.71 10.15
C ASP A 78 -26.35 -17.38 9.39
N ALA A 79 -26.73 -17.36 8.12
CA ALA A 79 -26.72 -16.13 7.33
C ALA A 79 -27.70 -15.08 7.88
N LYS A 80 -28.89 -15.49 8.34
CA LYS A 80 -29.85 -14.58 8.98
C LYS A 80 -29.28 -14.01 10.28
N ALA A 81 -28.71 -14.86 11.13
CA ALA A 81 -28.12 -14.44 12.38
C ALA A 81 -26.87 -13.55 12.18
N ALA A 82 -26.07 -13.84 11.16
CA ALA A 82 -24.94 -13.00 10.76
C ALA A 82 -25.41 -11.61 10.31
N ASP A 83 -26.43 -11.51 9.46
CA ASP A 83 -26.99 -10.24 9.01
C ASP A 83 -27.59 -9.41 10.17
N GLU A 84 -28.28 -10.07 11.10
CA GLU A 84 -28.76 -9.44 12.33
C GLU A 84 -27.63 -8.89 13.19
N GLN A 85 -26.55 -9.66 13.38
CA GLN A 85 -25.41 -9.19 14.15
C GLN A 85 -24.68 -8.03 13.47
N LEU A 86 -24.49 -8.08 12.15
CA LEU A 86 -23.92 -6.98 11.36
C LEU A 86 -24.74 -5.69 11.53
N LYS A 87 -26.08 -5.78 11.53
CA LYS A 87 -26.95 -4.62 11.82
C LYS A 87 -26.73 -4.08 13.23
N ARG A 88 -26.65 -4.94 14.25
CA ARG A 88 -26.42 -4.54 15.66
C ARG A 88 -25.10 -3.80 15.87
N ILE A 89 -24.05 -4.19 15.13
CA ILE A 89 -22.72 -3.55 15.22
C ILE A 89 -22.48 -2.45 14.17
N LYS A 90 -23.53 -1.97 13.48
CA LYS A 90 -23.47 -0.91 12.46
C LYS A 90 -22.53 -1.23 11.29
N ARG A 91 -22.63 -2.47 10.79
CA ARG A 91 -21.88 -3.02 9.64
C ARG A 91 -22.82 -3.71 8.63
N THR A 92 -24.03 -3.17 8.50
CA THR A 92 -25.02 -3.61 7.51
C THR A 92 -24.40 -3.68 6.11
N GLY A 93 -24.68 -4.75 5.37
CA GLY A 93 -24.22 -4.92 4.00
C GLY A 93 -22.79 -5.46 3.84
N TYR A 94 -22.04 -5.65 4.93
CA TYR A 94 -20.70 -6.26 4.86
C TYR A 94 -20.79 -7.73 4.43
N PRO A 95 -19.75 -8.26 3.76
CA PRO A 95 -19.62 -9.69 3.53
C PRO A 95 -19.36 -10.49 4.81
N VAL A 96 -19.62 -11.79 4.74
CA VAL A 96 -19.37 -12.75 5.81
C VAL A 96 -18.61 -13.93 5.23
N PHE A 97 -17.44 -14.23 5.78
CA PHE A 97 -16.77 -15.50 5.54
C PHE A 97 -17.46 -16.59 6.36
N PHE A 98 -18.03 -17.61 5.72
CA PHE A 98 -18.53 -18.79 6.42
C PHE A 98 -17.43 -19.84 6.52
N ALA A 99 -17.19 -20.33 7.72
CA ALA A 99 -16.06 -21.21 7.99
C ALA A 99 -16.33 -22.68 7.63
N VAL A 100 -15.42 -23.25 6.86
CA VAL A 100 -15.22 -24.68 6.66
C VAL A 100 -13.92 -25.06 7.37
N ASP A 101 -13.98 -25.10 8.71
CA ASP A 101 -12.82 -25.26 9.59
C ASP A 101 -12.52 -26.75 9.91
N PHE A 102 -12.41 -27.57 8.87
CA PHE A 102 -12.05 -28.98 8.94
C PHE A 102 -11.57 -29.49 7.57
N ASP A 103 -10.96 -30.68 7.55
CA ASP A 103 -10.53 -31.35 6.31
C ASP A 103 -11.73 -31.93 5.55
N ILE A 104 -12.45 -31.05 4.83
CA ILE A 104 -13.64 -31.43 4.09
C ILE A 104 -13.28 -32.20 2.80
N THR A 105 -14.00 -33.28 2.54
CA THR A 105 -13.89 -34.04 1.29
C THR A 105 -14.74 -33.43 0.18
N LEU A 106 -14.39 -33.68 -1.09
CA LEU A 106 -15.20 -33.27 -2.23
C LEU A 106 -16.62 -33.85 -2.17
N ASP A 107 -16.79 -35.07 -1.64
CA ASP A 107 -18.12 -35.68 -1.47
C ASP A 107 -18.95 -34.94 -0.43
N GLN A 108 -18.36 -34.54 0.71
CA GLN A 108 -19.05 -33.72 1.70
C GLN A 108 -19.43 -32.35 1.13
N TRP A 109 -18.55 -31.76 0.31
CA TRP A 109 -18.85 -30.51 -0.39
C TRP A 109 -20.05 -30.66 -1.33
N ASN A 110 -19.97 -31.58 -2.29
CA ASN A 110 -20.97 -31.78 -3.34
C ASN A 110 -22.33 -32.18 -2.78
N ASN A 111 -22.37 -32.97 -1.70
CA ASN A 111 -23.63 -33.50 -1.17
C ASN A 111 -24.25 -32.64 -0.07
N VAL A 112 -23.47 -31.82 0.65
CA VAL A 112 -23.97 -31.12 1.85
C VAL A 112 -23.52 -29.67 1.92
N ALA A 113 -22.21 -29.40 1.92
CA ALA A 113 -21.72 -28.06 2.23
C ALA A 113 -22.09 -27.03 1.14
N VAL A 114 -22.11 -27.41 -0.13
CA VAL A 114 -22.51 -26.49 -1.21
C VAL A 114 -23.94 -25.94 -0.98
N GLU A 115 -24.85 -26.75 -0.45
CA GLU A 115 -26.22 -26.33 -0.13
C GLU A 115 -26.29 -25.33 1.02
N TYR A 116 -25.36 -25.41 1.98
CA TYR A 116 -25.20 -24.38 3.01
C TYR A 116 -24.86 -23.02 2.38
N PHE A 117 -23.88 -22.97 1.48
CA PHE A 117 -23.47 -21.73 0.83
C PHE A 117 -24.53 -21.19 -0.14
N ARG A 118 -25.22 -22.06 -0.88
CA ARG A 118 -26.38 -21.68 -1.72
C ARG A 118 -27.49 -21.04 -0.88
N ALA A 119 -27.79 -21.58 0.30
CA ALA A 119 -28.77 -21.00 1.21
C ALA A 119 -28.30 -19.66 1.79
N ALA A 120 -27.02 -19.53 2.16
CA ALA A 120 -26.44 -18.26 2.61
C ALA A 120 -26.53 -17.18 1.52
N CYS A 121 -26.25 -17.53 0.25
CA CYS A 121 -26.38 -16.64 -0.90
C CYS A 121 -27.82 -16.14 -1.09
N LYS A 122 -28.83 -16.99 -0.86
CA LYS A 122 -30.25 -16.58 -0.93
C LYS A 122 -30.63 -15.55 0.14
N VAL A 123 -29.93 -15.54 1.28
CA VAL A 123 -30.19 -14.61 2.38
C VAL A 123 -29.41 -13.31 2.23
N LEU A 124 -28.11 -13.40 1.96
CA LEU A 124 -27.21 -12.24 1.98
C LEU A 124 -27.00 -11.60 0.60
N GLY A 125 -27.23 -12.36 -0.47
CA GLY A 125 -26.67 -12.09 -1.80
C GLY A 125 -25.29 -12.74 -1.94
N ARG A 126 -25.00 -13.31 -3.13
CA ARG A 126 -23.73 -14.03 -3.40
C ARG A 126 -22.51 -13.15 -3.16
N GLU A 127 -22.61 -11.88 -3.54
CA GLU A 127 -21.57 -10.87 -3.41
C GLU A 127 -21.11 -10.65 -1.95
N ARG A 128 -21.95 -11.02 -0.98
CA ARG A 128 -21.66 -10.92 0.45
C ARG A 128 -21.25 -12.25 1.09
N VAL A 129 -21.19 -13.34 0.33
CA VAL A 129 -20.80 -14.65 0.84
C VAL A 129 -19.32 -14.90 0.51
N GLY A 130 -18.50 -15.01 1.55
CA GLY A 130 -17.14 -15.49 1.47
C GLY A 130 -17.00 -16.87 2.11
N ILE A 131 -15.86 -17.52 1.88
CA ILE A 131 -15.51 -18.82 2.45
C ILE A 131 -14.17 -18.75 3.19
N TYR A 132 -14.12 -19.32 4.40
CA TYR A 132 -12.87 -19.68 5.05
C TYR A 132 -12.65 -21.19 4.94
N GLY A 133 -11.47 -21.64 4.53
CA GLY A 133 -11.17 -23.08 4.39
C GLY A 133 -9.84 -23.34 3.67
N HIS A 134 -9.51 -24.62 3.43
CA HIS A 134 -8.32 -24.96 2.65
C HIS A 134 -8.49 -24.60 1.16
N SER A 135 -7.38 -24.54 0.41
CA SER A 135 -7.36 -24.06 -0.99
C SER A 135 -8.39 -24.75 -1.89
N ARG A 136 -8.52 -26.08 -1.80
CA ARG A 136 -9.45 -26.85 -2.64
C ARG A 136 -10.92 -26.52 -2.39
N VAL A 137 -11.37 -26.39 -1.14
CA VAL A 137 -12.78 -26.03 -0.86
C VAL A 137 -13.07 -24.59 -1.27
N CYS A 138 -12.10 -23.68 -1.11
CA CYS A 138 -12.23 -22.34 -1.66
C CYS A 138 -12.44 -22.37 -3.18
N ASP A 139 -11.67 -23.20 -3.89
CA ASP A 139 -11.76 -23.33 -5.34
C ASP A 139 -13.08 -23.95 -5.79
N TRP A 140 -13.56 -25.01 -5.12
CA TRP A 140 -14.89 -25.60 -5.38
C TRP A 140 -16.02 -24.58 -5.17
N ALA A 141 -15.93 -23.77 -4.11
CA ALA A 141 -16.90 -22.71 -3.84
C ALA A 141 -16.96 -21.65 -4.95
N ARG A 142 -15.81 -21.35 -5.57
CA ARG A 142 -15.74 -20.49 -6.75
C ARG A 142 -16.33 -21.18 -7.99
N GLU A 143 -15.94 -22.42 -8.26
CA GLU A 143 -16.43 -23.19 -9.42
C GLU A 143 -17.96 -23.35 -9.39
N ASP A 144 -18.52 -23.59 -8.21
CA ASP A 144 -19.98 -23.69 -8.00
C ASP A 144 -20.69 -22.34 -7.92
N GLY A 145 -19.95 -21.22 -8.00
CA GLY A 145 -20.51 -19.88 -8.00
C GLY A 145 -21.24 -19.52 -6.70
N VAL A 146 -20.78 -20.01 -5.55
CA VAL A 146 -21.42 -19.81 -4.24
C VAL A 146 -20.68 -18.83 -3.32
N ILE A 147 -19.70 -18.10 -3.88
CA ILE A 147 -19.00 -17.00 -3.21
C ILE A 147 -18.91 -15.76 -4.11
N GLY A 148 -18.74 -14.60 -3.47
CA GLY A 148 -18.63 -13.31 -4.13
C GLY A 148 -17.27 -13.09 -4.80
N SER A 149 -17.30 -12.47 -5.99
CA SER A 149 -16.11 -11.90 -6.62
C SER A 149 -15.61 -10.70 -5.81
N ALA A 150 -14.30 -10.56 -5.73
CA ALA A 150 -13.64 -9.42 -5.13
C ALA A 150 -13.16 -8.39 -6.17
N GLY A 151 -13.31 -8.69 -7.47
CA GLY A 151 -12.64 -7.98 -8.57
C GLY A 151 -11.29 -8.60 -8.93
N ASP A 152 -10.71 -8.23 -10.07
CA ASP A 152 -9.36 -8.63 -10.51
C ASP A 152 -9.08 -10.15 -10.52
N GLY A 153 -10.12 -10.96 -10.79
CA GLY A 153 -10.03 -12.43 -10.78
C GLY A 153 -9.95 -13.03 -9.37
N LYS A 154 -10.06 -12.22 -8.32
CA LYS A 154 -10.08 -12.64 -6.92
C LYS A 154 -11.50 -12.90 -6.45
N TYR A 155 -11.63 -13.76 -5.44
CA TYR A 155 -12.90 -14.07 -4.79
C TYR A 155 -12.75 -13.93 -3.28
N LEU A 156 -13.87 -13.78 -2.56
CA LEU A 156 -13.91 -13.77 -1.10
C LEU A 156 -13.54 -15.14 -0.50
N MET A 157 -12.33 -15.61 -0.78
CA MET A 157 -11.69 -16.78 -0.21
C MET A 157 -10.68 -16.31 0.83
N TRP A 158 -10.87 -16.78 2.04
CA TRP A 158 -9.91 -16.71 3.12
C TRP A 158 -9.32 -18.10 3.33
N GLN A 159 -8.15 -18.33 2.74
CA GLN A 159 -7.53 -19.63 2.77
C GLN A 159 -6.80 -19.85 4.11
N THR A 160 -6.92 -21.03 4.71
CA THR A 160 -6.01 -21.50 5.76
C THR A 160 -4.86 -22.36 5.21
N SER A 161 -3.70 -22.28 5.87
CA SER A 161 -2.56 -23.17 5.62
C SER A 161 -2.81 -24.62 6.08
N SER A 162 -3.78 -24.83 6.97
CA SER A 162 -4.23 -26.17 7.39
C SER A 162 -4.79 -26.96 6.21
N TRP A 163 -4.51 -28.27 6.17
CA TRP A 163 -5.02 -29.23 5.18
C TRP A 163 -4.66 -28.92 3.71
N ALA A 164 -3.93 -27.83 3.45
CA ALA A 164 -3.50 -27.44 2.11
C ALA A 164 -2.44 -28.40 1.56
N GLN A 165 -2.64 -28.84 0.31
CA GLN A 165 -1.71 -29.71 -0.43
C GLN A 165 -1.35 -29.07 -1.78
N PRO A 166 -0.05 -28.83 -2.07
CA PRO A 166 1.08 -28.98 -1.17
C PRO A 166 1.08 -27.91 -0.06
N ARG A 167 1.71 -28.22 1.08
CA ARG A 167 1.82 -27.31 2.23
C ARG A 167 2.49 -26.01 1.81
N GLY A 168 1.91 -24.87 2.21
CA GLY A 168 2.40 -23.53 1.85
C GLY A 168 1.92 -23.03 0.48
N HIS A 169 1.12 -23.81 -0.26
CA HIS A 169 0.42 -23.29 -1.44
C HIS A 169 -0.57 -22.20 -1.04
N VAL A 170 -0.46 -21.03 -1.65
CA VAL A 170 -1.43 -19.93 -1.52
C VAL A 170 -2.22 -19.85 -2.81
N HIS A 171 -3.54 -19.97 -2.71
CA HIS A 171 -4.44 -19.97 -3.84
C HIS A 171 -4.38 -18.59 -4.52
N PRO A 172 -4.09 -18.52 -5.83
CA PRO A 172 -3.84 -17.25 -6.51
C PRO A 172 -5.08 -16.36 -6.54
N LEU A 173 -6.28 -16.93 -6.38
CA LEU A 173 -7.54 -16.19 -6.42
C LEU A 173 -8.06 -15.78 -5.03
N ALA A 174 -7.34 -16.10 -3.95
CA ALA A 174 -7.74 -15.75 -2.59
C ALA A 174 -7.44 -14.29 -2.21
N VAL A 175 -8.26 -13.74 -1.32
CA VAL A 175 -8.12 -12.37 -0.78
C VAL A 175 -7.41 -12.34 0.57
N LEU A 176 -7.43 -13.45 1.32
CA LEU A 176 -6.76 -13.61 2.60
C LEU A 176 -6.08 -14.99 2.69
N TYR A 177 -4.97 -15.06 3.42
CA TYR A 177 -4.28 -16.32 3.74
C TYR A 177 -3.84 -16.38 5.20
N GLN A 178 -4.34 -17.35 5.96
CA GLN A 178 -3.96 -17.62 7.34
C GLN A 178 -2.75 -18.55 7.38
N HIS A 179 -1.59 -18.01 7.78
CA HIS A 179 -0.32 -18.73 7.69
C HIS A 179 0.18 -19.25 9.04
N THR A 180 -0.21 -18.60 10.15
CA THR A 180 0.26 -18.96 11.50
C THR A 180 -0.91 -18.94 12.49
N HIS A 181 -1.05 -20.02 13.26
CA HIS A 181 -2.13 -20.18 14.25
C HIS A 181 -1.63 -20.05 15.68
N ASN A 182 -2.48 -19.47 16.53
CA ASN A 182 -2.40 -19.48 17.98
C ASN A 182 -1.04 -19.01 18.51
N VAL A 183 -0.61 -17.82 18.08
CA VAL A 183 0.63 -17.18 18.53
C VAL A 183 0.37 -16.06 19.52
N PRO A 184 1.35 -15.71 20.37
CA PRO A 184 1.27 -14.54 21.22
C PRO A 184 1.03 -13.28 20.39
N GLY A 185 -0.06 -12.60 20.69
CA GLY A 185 -0.48 -11.37 20.03
C GLY A 185 -0.55 -10.17 20.97
N PRO A 186 -1.06 -9.03 20.46
CA PRO A 186 -1.16 -7.80 21.24
C PRO A 186 -2.03 -7.98 22.47
N ALA A 187 -1.73 -7.22 23.53
CA ALA A 187 -2.41 -7.28 24.83
C ALA A 187 -2.41 -8.69 25.47
N GLY A 188 -1.43 -9.54 25.13
CA GLY A 188 -1.31 -10.90 25.67
C GLY A 188 -2.37 -11.87 25.15
N MET A 189 -3.09 -11.51 24.09
CA MET A 189 -4.11 -12.36 23.48
C MET A 189 -3.47 -13.34 22.51
N GLN A 190 -3.97 -14.58 22.47
CA GLN A 190 -3.62 -15.50 21.40
C GLN A 190 -4.35 -15.11 20.12
N VAL A 191 -3.61 -15.04 19.02
CA VAL A 191 -4.11 -14.58 17.72
C VAL A 191 -3.65 -15.51 16.61
N ASP A 192 -4.41 -15.51 15.54
CA ASP A 192 -4.01 -16.05 14.25
C ASP A 192 -3.58 -14.90 13.33
N VAL A 193 -2.56 -15.15 12.50
CA VAL A 193 -1.96 -14.14 11.62
C VAL A 193 -2.27 -14.45 10.16
N ASN A 194 -2.77 -13.42 9.48
CA ASN A 194 -3.29 -13.49 8.13
C ASN A 194 -2.62 -12.48 7.21
N ASP A 195 -2.19 -12.94 6.04
CA ASP A 195 -1.77 -12.11 4.92
C ASP A 195 -2.98 -11.59 4.14
N ILE A 196 -2.88 -10.33 3.71
CA ILE A 196 -3.86 -9.72 2.79
C ILE A 196 -3.33 -9.87 1.37
N LEU A 197 -4.10 -10.54 0.52
CA LEU A 197 -3.73 -10.89 -0.84
C LEU A 197 -4.46 -10.05 -1.90
N HIS A 198 -5.40 -9.22 -1.48
CA HIS A 198 -6.18 -8.35 -2.36
C HIS A 198 -6.61 -7.06 -1.65
N VAL A 199 -6.75 -5.98 -2.40
CA VAL A 199 -7.18 -4.66 -1.88
C VAL A 199 -8.57 -4.70 -1.29
N TYR A 200 -9.43 -5.57 -1.82
CA TYR A 200 -10.73 -5.86 -1.24
C TYR A 200 -10.71 -7.27 -0.66
N TRP A 201 -10.78 -7.35 0.66
CA TRP A 201 -10.75 -8.59 1.43
C TRP A 201 -12.01 -8.73 2.31
N GLY A 202 -13.07 -7.98 1.99
CA GLY A 202 -14.35 -8.00 2.72
C GLY A 202 -14.48 -6.93 3.80
N GLN A 203 -13.60 -5.94 3.81
CA GLN A 203 -13.55 -4.87 4.81
C GLN A 203 -14.57 -3.74 4.60
N HIS A 204 -15.43 -3.85 3.58
CA HIS A 204 -16.57 -2.97 3.33
C HIS A 204 -17.66 -3.72 2.51
N PRO A 205 -18.90 -3.20 2.40
CA PRO A 205 -19.93 -3.79 1.56
C PRO A 205 -19.49 -3.91 0.10
N PRO A 206 -19.93 -4.95 -0.64
CA PRO A 206 -19.60 -5.13 -2.05
C PRO A 206 -20.07 -3.93 -2.89
N ARG A 207 -19.24 -3.51 -3.85
CA ARG A 207 -19.55 -2.43 -4.78
C ARG A 207 -19.97 -2.97 -6.16
N PRO A 208 -20.79 -2.25 -6.94
CA PRO A 208 -21.29 -2.73 -8.24
C PRO A 208 -20.22 -3.04 -9.30
N ASP A 209 -19.00 -2.51 -9.15
CA ASP A 209 -17.85 -2.81 -10.00
C ASP A 209 -17.15 -4.13 -9.62
N GLN A 210 -17.38 -4.66 -8.42
CA GLN A 210 -16.85 -5.93 -7.93
C GLN A 210 -17.77 -7.13 -8.29
N THR A 211 -19.00 -6.87 -8.76
CA THR A 211 -19.99 -7.93 -9.01
C THR A 211 -19.84 -8.64 -10.36
N GLN A 212 -18.91 -8.17 -11.22
CA GLN A 212 -18.66 -8.79 -12.51
C GLN A 212 -17.65 -9.93 -12.38
N ASP A 213 -18.16 -11.17 -12.45
CA ASP A 213 -17.37 -12.37 -12.73
C ASP A 213 -16.88 -12.27 -14.17
N GLN A 214 -15.73 -11.65 -14.41
CA GLN A 214 -15.09 -11.78 -15.71
C GLN A 214 -14.41 -13.16 -15.75
N THR A 215 -15.07 -14.13 -16.38
CA THR A 215 -14.46 -15.40 -16.78
C THR A 215 -13.36 -15.09 -17.80
N VAL A 216 -12.13 -14.90 -17.33
CA VAL A 216 -10.97 -14.86 -18.21
C VAL A 216 -10.60 -16.30 -18.49
N THR A 217 -10.88 -16.78 -19.70
CA THR A 217 -10.26 -18.00 -20.23
C THR A 217 -8.77 -17.73 -20.42
N ASP A 218 -7.94 -18.35 -19.60
CA ASP A 218 -6.48 -18.22 -19.64
C ASP A 218 -5.90 -18.69 -21.00
N PRO A 219 -5.02 -17.91 -21.65
CA PRO A 219 -3.94 -18.50 -22.42
C PRO A 219 -2.89 -19.06 -21.45
N ALA A 220 -2.35 -20.23 -21.78
CA ALA A 220 -1.40 -20.99 -20.96
C ALA A 220 -0.29 -20.12 -20.32
N PRO A 221 0.07 -20.37 -19.05
CA PRO A 221 0.99 -19.52 -18.30
C PRO A 221 2.40 -19.60 -18.89
N THR A 222 2.85 -18.51 -19.49
CA THR A 222 4.29 -18.23 -19.54
C THR A 222 4.59 -17.37 -18.32
N ALA A 223 5.23 -17.95 -17.31
CA ALA A 223 5.54 -17.26 -16.07
C ALA A 223 6.37 -15.99 -16.36
N PRO A 224 5.91 -14.78 -16.00
CA PRO A 224 6.79 -13.64 -15.89
C PRO A 224 7.73 -13.90 -14.72
N SER A 225 9.03 -13.87 -14.96
CA SER A 225 10.05 -13.90 -13.91
C SER A 225 9.82 -12.75 -12.92
N LEU A 226 9.63 -13.07 -11.64
CA LEU A 226 9.70 -12.10 -10.55
C LEU A 226 11.07 -11.42 -10.58
N PRO A 227 11.16 -10.08 -10.61
CA PRO A 227 12.45 -9.40 -10.47
C PRO A 227 12.96 -9.59 -9.03
N THR A 228 13.99 -10.40 -8.86
CA THR A 228 14.71 -10.61 -7.59
C THR A 228 15.96 -9.72 -7.52
N GLY A 229 15.78 -8.40 -7.70
CA GLY A 229 16.85 -7.41 -7.55
C GLY A 229 16.67 -6.54 -6.29
N PRO A 230 17.75 -5.96 -5.73
CA PRO A 230 17.62 -4.93 -4.70
C PRO A 230 16.81 -3.75 -5.24
N ALA A 231 16.15 -3.01 -4.33
CA ALA A 231 15.40 -1.81 -4.68
C ALA A 231 16.25 -0.88 -5.57
N PRO A 232 15.64 -0.21 -6.58
CA PRO A 232 16.36 0.77 -7.38
C PRO A 232 17.05 1.79 -6.46
N LYS A 233 18.31 2.13 -6.77
CA LYS A 233 19.04 3.22 -6.09
C LYS A 233 18.19 4.50 -6.06
N PRO A 234 18.37 5.40 -5.07
CA PRO A 234 17.67 6.68 -5.05
C PRO A 234 17.89 7.38 -6.40
N THR A 235 16.83 7.47 -7.19
CA THR A 235 16.80 8.28 -8.40
C THR A 235 16.92 9.74 -7.98
N GLU A 236 17.47 10.61 -8.84
CA GLU A 236 17.47 12.05 -8.61
C GLU A 236 16.04 12.51 -8.32
N GLN A 237 15.75 12.79 -7.04
CA GLN A 237 14.41 13.20 -6.62
C GLN A 237 14.16 14.65 -7.03
N PHE A 238 12.90 15.03 -7.24
CA PHE A 238 12.58 16.44 -7.55
C PHE A 238 13.06 17.36 -6.42
N LYS A 239 13.87 18.38 -6.74
CA LYS A 239 14.33 19.34 -5.73
C LYS A 239 13.19 20.24 -5.27
N CYS A 240 12.65 19.96 -4.08
CA CYS A 240 11.62 20.79 -3.46
C CYS A 240 12.24 22.03 -2.79
N ASP A 241 11.41 23.05 -2.55
CA ASP A 241 11.82 24.25 -1.79
C ASP A 241 12.06 23.94 -0.30
N ARG A 242 11.43 22.87 0.20
CA ARG A 242 11.57 22.39 1.58
C ARG A 242 11.20 20.91 1.69
N ASP A 243 11.80 20.23 2.66
CA ASP A 243 11.37 18.90 3.09
C ASP A 243 10.70 18.97 4.47
N LEU A 244 9.48 18.45 4.55
CA LEU A 244 8.71 18.27 5.78
C LEU A 244 8.11 16.86 5.77
N LEU A 245 8.99 15.88 5.97
CA LEU A 245 8.64 14.46 5.83
C LEU A 245 7.58 14.00 6.84
N THR A 246 6.70 13.09 6.45
CA THR A 246 5.71 12.46 7.34
C THR A 246 6.04 10.99 7.57
N TRP A 247 5.39 10.40 8.58
CA TRP A 247 5.48 8.98 8.94
C TRP A 247 4.37 8.14 8.29
N ARG A 248 3.51 8.77 7.50
CA ARG A 248 2.31 8.19 6.89
C ARG A 248 2.65 7.57 5.55
N ASP A 249 3.34 6.45 5.57
CA ASP A 249 3.79 5.71 4.39
C ASP A 249 3.67 4.20 4.60
N ASN A 250 3.83 3.44 3.51
CA ASN A 250 3.79 1.99 3.47
C ASN A 250 5.19 1.35 3.63
N GLY A 251 6.20 2.14 3.97
CA GLY A 251 7.60 1.77 3.81
C GLY A 251 8.07 1.85 2.36
N ILE A 252 9.25 1.30 2.09
CA ILE A 252 9.85 1.29 0.75
C ILE A 252 8.88 0.62 -0.23
N ALA A 253 8.59 1.33 -1.33
CA ALA A 253 7.68 0.88 -2.37
C ALA A 253 8.15 -0.47 -2.92
N ARG A 254 7.24 -1.44 -2.92
CA ARG A 254 7.54 -2.83 -3.31
C ARG A 254 7.32 -3.09 -4.81
N ARG A 255 6.97 -2.05 -5.56
CA ARG A 255 6.53 -2.12 -6.95
C ARG A 255 7.14 -0.99 -7.77
N SER A 256 7.31 -1.25 -9.07
CA SER A 256 7.71 -0.20 -10.01
C SER A 256 6.60 0.82 -10.17
N ARG A 257 6.98 2.10 -10.17
CA ARG A 257 6.06 3.21 -10.38
C ARG A 257 5.64 3.26 -11.84
N ARG A 258 4.33 3.19 -12.09
CA ARG A 258 3.74 3.15 -13.44
C ARG A 258 2.97 4.43 -13.81
N ALA A 259 2.62 5.26 -12.83
CA ALA A 259 1.88 6.49 -13.09
C ALA A 259 2.22 7.62 -12.11
N ILE A 260 1.72 8.82 -12.43
CA ILE A 260 1.76 9.98 -11.54
C ILE A 260 0.32 10.41 -11.27
N CYS A 261 -0.09 10.41 -10.01
CA CYS A 261 -1.43 10.79 -9.55
C CYS A 261 -1.43 12.23 -9.03
N ILE A 262 -2.27 13.05 -9.63
CA ILE A 262 -2.51 14.44 -9.23
C ILE A 262 -3.66 14.46 -8.20
N HIS A 263 -3.45 15.22 -7.14
CA HIS A 263 -4.40 15.38 -6.04
C HIS A 263 -4.76 16.83 -5.75
N THR A 264 -5.84 17.04 -5.00
CA THR A 264 -6.10 18.29 -4.27
C THR A 264 -6.32 18.03 -2.79
N ASP A 265 -5.93 18.99 -1.94
CA ASP A 265 -6.07 18.89 -0.48
C ASP A 265 -7.45 19.30 0.06
N GLU A 266 -8.32 19.81 -0.81
CA GLU A 266 -9.66 20.32 -0.51
C GLU A 266 -9.68 21.51 0.47
N SER A 267 -8.53 22.11 0.76
CA SER A 267 -8.39 23.23 1.70
C SER A 267 -9.11 24.51 1.23
N ALA A 268 -9.33 24.61 -0.09
CA ALA A 268 -9.98 25.75 -0.73
C ALA A 268 -11.51 25.60 -0.80
N TYR A 269 -12.12 24.57 -0.22
CA TYR A 269 -13.57 24.37 -0.23
C TYR A 269 -14.17 24.37 1.17
N ASN A 270 -15.35 24.97 1.31
CA ASN A 270 -16.15 24.90 2.53
C ASN A 270 -17.33 23.95 2.31
N TYR A 271 -17.18 22.71 2.77
CA TYR A 271 -18.22 21.69 2.67
C TYR A 271 -19.50 22.02 3.44
N ALA A 272 -19.44 22.86 4.48
CA ALA A 272 -20.63 23.26 5.23
C ALA A 272 -21.50 24.24 4.43
N THR A 273 -20.90 25.06 3.57
CA THR A 273 -21.62 26.07 2.77
C THR A 273 -21.69 25.74 1.28
N GLY A 274 -20.96 24.72 0.82
CA GLY A 274 -20.84 24.37 -0.59
C GLY A 274 -20.08 25.41 -1.42
N GLN A 275 -19.30 26.30 -0.79
CA GLN A 275 -18.65 27.43 -1.45
C GLN A 275 -17.13 27.34 -1.40
N LEU A 276 -16.47 27.92 -2.41
CA LEU A 276 -15.02 28.08 -2.44
C LEU A 276 -14.56 29.14 -1.43
N ARG A 277 -13.41 28.87 -0.82
CA ARG A 277 -12.70 29.82 0.03
C ARG A 277 -11.81 30.72 -0.84
N PRO A 278 -11.61 31.99 -0.45
CA PRO A 278 -10.70 32.89 -1.15
C PRO A 278 -9.24 32.40 -1.07
N THR A 279 -8.88 31.68 -0.01
CA THR A 279 -7.55 31.14 0.24
C THR A 279 -7.54 29.61 0.17
N ALA A 280 -6.37 29.04 -0.08
CA ALA A 280 -6.04 27.62 0.10
C ALA A 280 -4.90 27.52 1.12
N TRP A 281 -4.60 26.32 1.60
CA TRP A 281 -3.39 26.10 2.37
C TRP A 281 -2.12 26.41 1.56
N THR A 282 -1.04 26.72 2.26
CA THR A 282 0.32 26.65 1.69
C THR A 282 0.82 25.21 1.67
N ALA A 283 1.87 24.94 0.90
CA ALA A 283 2.45 23.59 0.84
C ALA A 283 3.02 23.16 2.21
N ASP A 284 3.54 24.11 3.00
CA ASP A 284 3.97 23.88 4.38
C ASP A 284 2.78 23.51 5.29
N GLN A 285 1.63 24.18 5.15
CA GLN A 285 0.42 23.87 5.95
C GLN A 285 -0.13 22.47 5.62
N LEU A 286 -0.14 22.09 4.34
CA LEU A 286 -0.50 20.73 3.93
C LEU A 286 0.45 19.69 4.52
N ALA A 287 1.76 19.93 4.44
CA ALA A 287 2.76 19.02 4.99
C ALA A 287 2.65 18.89 6.52
N GLU A 288 2.47 20.01 7.23
CA GLU A 288 2.30 20.00 8.68
C GLU A 288 1.00 19.30 9.09
N TYR A 289 -0.09 19.51 8.35
CA TYR A 289 -1.33 18.76 8.53
C TYR A 289 -1.07 17.26 8.39
N ASN A 290 -0.37 16.81 7.35
CA ASN A 290 -0.10 15.39 7.13
C ASN A 290 0.88 14.77 8.14
N ARG A 291 1.65 15.58 8.90
CA ARG A 291 2.52 15.12 10.01
C ARG A 291 1.78 14.92 11.32
N ARG A 292 0.62 15.57 11.49
CA ARG A 292 -0.20 15.46 12.70
C ARG A 292 -0.61 14.02 12.96
N ARG A 293 -0.57 13.64 14.24
CA ARG A 293 -0.95 12.30 14.73
C ARG A 293 -2.37 12.22 15.26
N ASP A 294 -3.00 13.37 15.51
CA ASP A 294 -4.35 13.50 16.07
C ASP A 294 -5.46 13.51 15.00
N ILE A 295 -5.11 13.26 13.74
CA ILE A 295 -6.03 13.26 12.60
C ILE A 295 -6.02 11.92 11.87
N SER A 296 -7.15 11.59 11.24
CA SER A 296 -7.23 10.54 10.22
C SER A 296 -6.95 11.16 8.85
N GLY A 297 -5.66 11.30 8.50
CA GLY A 297 -5.21 11.97 7.29
C GLY A 297 -4.32 11.11 6.40
N GLY A 298 -4.16 11.53 5.14
CA GLY A 298 -3.28 10.91 4.15
C GLY A 298 -1.88 11.54 4.10
N SER A 299 -1.15 11.22 3.05
CA SER A 299 0.13 11.84 2.70
C SER A 299 0.34 11.81 1.19
N TYR A 300 1.37 12.51 0.71
CA TYR A 300 1.77 12.55 -0.71
C TYR A 300 3.29 12.50 -0.81
N HIS A 301 3.84 12.39 -2.02
CA HIS A 301 5.29 12.56 -2.19
C HIS A 301 5.66 14.03 -1.99
N LEU A 302 4.89 14.94 -2.59
CA LEU A 302 5.07 16.38 -2.40
C LEU A 302 3.76 17.16 -2.58
N GLY A 303 3.71 18.33 -1.95
CA GLY A 303 2.65 19.33 -2.10
C GLY A 303 3.10 20.54 -2.94
N VAL A 304 2.20 21.12 -3.73
CA VAL A 304 2.43 22.33 -4.54
C VAL A 304 1.35 23.36 -4.22
N ASP A 305 1.72 24.55 -3.75
CA ASP A 305 0.74 25.59 -3.45
C ASP A 305 0.51 26.59 -4.58
N ARG A 306 -0.47 27.49 -4.38
CA ARG A 306 -0.88 28.52 -5.35
C ARG A 306 0.29 29.40 -5.84
N ALA A 307 1.32 29.61 -5.01
CA ALA A 307 2.49 30.39 -5.36
C ALA A 307 3.55 29.59 -6.13
N GLY A 308 3.34 28.29 -6.31
CA GLY A 308 4.30 27.37 -6.91
C GLY A 308 5.41 26.95 -5.95
N ARG A 309 5.20 27.07 -4.64
CA ARG A 309 6.12 26.51 -3.64
C ARG A 309 5.86 25.03 -3.47
N THR A 310 6.95 24.26 -3.33
CA THR A 310 6.96 22.81 -3.23
C THR A 310 7.48 22.34 -1.88
N VAL A 311 6.77 21.39 -1.27
CA VAL A 311 7.21 20.77 -0.01
C VAL A 311 7.16 19.26 -0.14
N ARG A 312 8.30 18.60 0.02
CA ARG A 312 8.40 17.14 0.09
C ARG A 312 7.80 16.63 1.39
N GLN A 313 6.96 15.62 1.28
CA GLN A 313 6.31 14.95 2.41
C GLN A 313 6.76 13.49 2.55
N ASN A 314 7.16 12.84 1.47
CA ASN A 314 7.81 11.53 1.49
C ASN A 314 8.91 11.49 0.43
N ASP A 315 9.97 10.70 0.68
CA ASP A 315 10.92 10.38 -0.38
C ASP A 315 10.26 9.48 -1.43
N ASP A 316 10.71 9.60 -2.68
CA ASP A 316 10.24 8.91 -3.88
C ASP A 316 10.29 7.37 -3.75
N VAL A 317 11.15 6.88 -2.85
CA VAL A 317 11.29 5.44 -2.54
C VAL A 317 10.14 4.90 -1.68
N TYR A 318 9.33 5.72 -1.01
CA TYR A 318 8.27 5.26 -0.10
C TYR A 318 6.88 5.25 -0.72
N GLY A 319 6.09 4.22 -0.46
CA GLY A 319 4.66 4.23 -0.82
C GLY A 319 3.88 5.19 0.10
N THR A 320 3.10 6.13 -0.45
CA THR A 320 2.44 7.18 0.37
C THR A 320 0.99 6.84 0.67
N TRP A 321 0.41 7.34 1.76
CA TRP A 321 -1.02 7.12 2.07
C TRP A 321 -1.93 8.10 1.30
N SER A 322 -2.00 7.94 -0.03
CA SER A 322 -2.64 8.94 -0.91
C SER A 322 -3.98 8.52 -1.50
N VAL A 323 -4.10 7.26 -1.92
CA VAL A 323 -5.27 6.72 -2.67
C VAL A 323 -5.88 5.48 -2.02
N GLY A 324 -5.47 5.14 -0.79
CA GLY A 324 -6.08 4.09 0.02
C GLY A 324 -6.02 2.68 -0.57
N SER A 325 -5.10 2.42 -1.49
CA SER A 325 -5.04 1.17 -2.28
C SER A 325 -3.63 0.89 -2.80
N LEU A 326 -3.45 -0.11 -3.69
CA LEU A 326 -2.17 -0.41 -4.33
C LEU A 326 -1.55 0.78 -5.06
N GLY A 327 -2.36 1.77 -5.48
CA GLY A 327 -1.86 2.98 -6.11
C GLY A 327 -0.83 3.73 -5.27
N ASN A 328 -0.90 3.63 -3.94
CA ASN A 328 0.07 4.20 -2.98
C ASN A 328 1.52 3.79 -3.28
N ASP A 329 1.73 2.55 -3.74
CA ASP A 329 3.04 1.95 -4.03
C ASP A 329 3.36 1.95 -5.54
N GLU A 330 2.36 2.08 -6.40
CA GLU A 330 2.51 2.00 -7.86
C GLU A 330 2.60 3.37 -8.54
N MET A 331 2.46 4.48 -7.80
CA MET A 331 2.39 5.83 -8.38
C MET A 331 3.18 6.88 -7.61
N PHE A 332 3.65 7.91 -8.29
CA PHE A 332 4.04 9.15 -7.63
C PHE A 332 2.79 9.97 -7.31
N HIS A 333 2.77 10.66 -6.18
CA HIS A 333 1.59 11.38 -5.70
C HIS A 333 1.94 12.85 -5.46
N VAL A 334 1.30 13.74 -6.22
CA VAL A 334 1.53 15.19 -6.14
C VAL A 334 0.22 15.87 -5.78
N CYS A 335 0.20 16.59 -4.66
CA CYS A 335 -1.02 17.26 -4.18
C CYS A 335 -0.95 18.77 -4.36
N CYS A 336 -1.93 19.33 -5.07
CA CYS A 336 -2.09 20.76 -5.20
C CYS A 336 -2.97 21.31 -4.08
N THR A 337 -2.55 22.39 -3.43
CA THR A 337 -3.44 23.06 -2.48
C THR A 337 -4.59 23.73 -3.23
N GLY A 338 -5.83 23.38 -2.91
CA GLY A 338 -6.97 23.68 -3.77
C GLY A 338 -8.19 22.82 -3.47
N THR A 339 -9.00 22.57 -4.49
CA THR A 339 -10.14 21.64 -4.42
C THR A 339 -10.53 21.15 -5.79
N ALA A 340 -11.05 19.91 -5.83
CA ALA A 340 -11.61 19.33 -7.03
C ALA A 340 -12.75 20.18 -7.62
N TYR A 341 -13.46 20.99 -6.83
CA TYR A 341 -14.57 21.84 -7.26
C TYR A 341 -14.16 23.12 -8.01
N GLN A 342 -12.86 23.44 -8.11
CA GLN A 342 -12.42 24.62 -8.84
C GLN A 342 -12.76 24.51 -10.33
N THR A 343 -13.38 25.56 -10.88
CA THR A 343 -13.60 25.68 -12.32
C THR A 343 -12.28 25.92 -13.04
N ARG A 344 -12.27 25.74 -14.37
CA ARG A 344 -11.10 26.02 -15.21
C ARG A 344 -10.61 27.45 -15.01
N ASP A 345 -11.51 28.43 -15.05
CA ASP A 345 -11.15 29.84 -14.89
C ASP A 345 -10.53 30.13 -13.52
N GLN A 346 -10.98 29.44 -12.48
CA GLN A 346 -10.41 29.56 -11.13
C GLN A 346 -9.01 28.94 -11.06
N TRP A 347 -8.79 27.77 -11.64
CA TRP A 347 -7.44 27.21 -11.80
C TRP A 347 -6.51 28.15 -12.57
N MET A 348 -7.01 28.75 -13.65
CA MET A 348 -6.24 29.64 -14.52
C MET A 348 -6.03 31.05 -13.93
N SER A 349 -6.84 31.48 -12.96
CA SER A 349 -6.68 32.80 -12.33
C SER A 349 -5.89 32.73 -11.02
N LEU A 350 -6.15 31.72 -10.18
CA LEU A 350 -5.54 31.58 -8.86
C LEU A 350 -4.28 30.71 -8.86
N GLY A 351 -4.02 29.97 -9.93
CA GLY A 351 -3.08 28.85 -9.92
C GLY A 351 -2.10 28.79 -11.08
N LYS A 352 -1.89 29.82 -11.90
CA LYS A 352 -0.90 29.72 -13.02
C LYS A 352 0.50 29.31 -12.55
N ALA A 353 0.98 29.90 -11.46
CA ALA A 353 2.28 29.54 -10.87
C ALA A 353 2.26 28.10 -10.33
N GLN A 354 1.18 27.70 -9.66
CA GLN A 354 0.96 26.32 -9.20
C GLN A 354 0.94 25.30 -10.34
N LEU A 355 0.21 25.56 -11.42
CA LEU A 355 0.09 24.69 -12.59
C LEU A 355 1.43 24.58 -13.34
N ALA A 356 2.18 25.69 -13.45
CA ALA A 356 3.53 25.68 -14.00
C ALA A 356 4.47 24.83 -13.15
N LYS A 357 4.45 25.01 -11.82
CA LYS A 357 5.28 24.20 -10.92
C LYS A 357 4.88 22.73 -10.91
N LEU A 358 3.58 22.44 -10.93
CA LEU A 358 3.07 21.08 -11.09
C LEU A 358 3.62 20.46 -12.38
N ALA A 359 3.59 21.18 -13.50
CA ALA A 359 4.16 20.70 -14.75
C ALA A 359 5.66 20.40 -14.66
N ASP A 360 6.45 21.21 -13.93
CA ASP A 360 7.87 20.92 -13.66
C ASP A 360 8.05 19.59 -12.93
N VAL A 361 7.24 19.35 -11.89
CA VAL A 361 7.27 18.10 -11.10
C VAL A 361 6.87 16.90 -11.94
N LEU A 362 5.78 17.02 -12.70
CA LEU A 362 5.31 15.95 -13.57
C LEU A 362 6.33 15.63 -14.67
N ALA A 363 6.95 16.64 -15.28
CA ALA A 363 7.99 16.47 -16.29
C ALA A 363 9.24 15.79 -15.71
N HIS A 364 9.62 16.12 -14.47
CA HIS A 364 10.68 15.42 -13.75
C HIS A 364 10.37 13.92 -13.65
N TYR A 365 9.21 13.55 -13.09
CA TYR A 365 8.86 12.14 -12.96
C TYR A 365 8.68 11.42 -14.30
N CYS A 366 8.15 12.10 -15.32
CA CYS A 366 8.07 11.55 -16.68
C CYS A 366 9.45 11.20 -17.23
N ARG A 367 10.43 12.11 -17.09
CA ARG A 367 11.79 11.95 -17.59
C ARG A 367 12.56 10.85 -16.86
N PHE A 368 12.52 10.84 -15.53
CA PHE A 368 13.36 9.95 -14.71
C PHE A 368 12.78 8.54 -14.52
N HIS A 369 11.47 8.34 -14.73
CA HIS A 369 10.82 7.05 -14.50
C HIS A 369 10.18 6.44 -15.75
N ASP A 370 10.48 6.97 -16.93
CA ASP A 370 9.93 6.48 -18.20
C ASP A 370 8.38 6.42 -18.13
N ILE A 371 7.78 7.54 -17.71
CA ILE A 371 6.32 7.71 -17.65
C ILE A 371 5.93 8.70 -18.75
N PRO A 372 5.08 8.31 -19.72
CA PRO A 372 4.65 9.20 -20.79
C PRO A 372 3.80 10.38 -20.26
N ALA A 373 4.00 11.57 -20.82
CA ALA A 373 3.22 12.78 -20.50
C ALA A 373 1.83 12.79 -21.17
N VAL A 374 1.05 11.74 -20.88
CA VAL A 374 -0.31 11.53 -21.42
C VAL A 374 -1.29 11.26 -20.29
N ARG A 375 -2.52 11.73 -20.44
CA ARG A 375 -3.62 11.39 -19.52
C ARG A 375 -4.02 9.94 -19.74
N ILE A 376 -4.08 9.14 -18.66
CA ILE A 376 -4.49 7.73 -18.71
C ILE A 376 -5.68 7.46 -17.81
N ALA A 377 -6.71 6.81 -18.33
CA ALA A 377 -7.95 6.46 -17.63
C ALA A 377 -7.86 5.06 -16.98
N PRO A 378 -8.88 4.62 -16.22
CA PRO A 378 -8.86 3.29 -15.61
C PRO A 378 -8.67 2.13 -16.61
N ALA A 379 -9.17 2.29 -17.84
CA ALA A 379 -8.98 1.30 -18.91
C ALA A 379 -7.51 1.21 -19.36
N ASP A 380 -6.79 2.33 -19.38
CA ASP A 380 -5.36 2.38 -19.68
C ASP A 380 -4.55 1.68 -18.58
N LEU A 381 -4.89 1.93 -17.30
CA LEU A 381 -4.27 1.24 -16.17
C LEU A 381 -4.46 -0.28 -16.24
N ARG A 382 -5.68 -0.74 -16.55
CA ARG A 382 -5.98 -2.18 -16.78
C ARG A 382 -5.12 -2.77 -17.89
N ALA A 383 -4.88 -2.00 -18.95
CA ALA A 383 -4.04 -2.41 -20.06
C ALA A 383 -2.53 -2.27 -19.78
N GLY A 384 -2.13 -1.95 -18.54
CA GLY A 384 -0.73 -1.79 -18.14
C GLY A 384 -0.06 -0.54 -18.70
N ARG A 385 -0.82 0.42 -19.24
CA ARG A 385 -0.26 1.66 -19.78
C ARG A 385 0.20 2.59 -18.64
N LYS A 386 1.33 3.25 -18.88
CA LYS A 386 1.89 4.28 -18.00
C LYS A 386 1.39 5.66 -18.38
N GLY A 387 1.31 6.57 -17.41
CA GLY A 387 0.96 7.97 -17.69
C GLY A 387 0.59 8.78 -16.45
N ILE A 388 -0.15 9.86 -16.67
CA ILE A 388 -0.60 10.81 -15.64
C ILE A 388 -2.10 10.67 -15.46
N LEU A 389 -2.59 10.75 -14.22
CA LEU A 389 -4.00 10.57 -13.88
C LEU A 389 -4.38 11.34 -12.61
N GLY A 390 -5.67 11.35 -12.27
CA GLY A 390 -6.18 11.93 -11.03
C GLY A 390 -6.66 10.86 -10.06
N HIS A 391 -6.96 11.28 -8.83
CA HIS A 391 -7.50 10.39 -7.80
C HIS A 391 -8.76 9.66 -8.27
N TRP A 392 -9.62 10.30 -9.07
CA TRP A 392 -10.81 9.63 -9.62
C TRP A 392 -10.43 8.35 -10.38
N ASP A 393 -9.38 8.38 -11.19
CA ASP A 393 -8.96 7.21 -11.97
C ASP A 393 -8.50 6.08 -11.04
N CYS A 394 -7.77 6.42 -9.97
CA CYS A 394 -7.40 5.47 -8.92
C CYS A 394 -8.63 4.91 -8.20
N SER A 395 -9.58 5.76 -7.82
CA SER A 395 -10.85 5.37 -7.18
C SER A 395 -11.65 4.40 -8.05
N LYS A 396 -11.57 4.53 -9.38
CA LYS A 396 -12.25 3.64 -10.34
C LYS A 396 -11.46 2.42 -10.76
N PHE A 397 -10.13 2.45 -10.64
CA PHE A 397 -9.28 1.32 -10.97
C PHE A 397 -9.07 0.42 -9.76
N TYR A 398 -8.55 0.97 -8.67
CA TYR A 398 -8.20 0.22 -7.45
C TYR A 398 -9.33 0.14 -6.41
N GLY A 399 -10.27 1.08 -6.44
CA GLY A 399 -11.22 1.25 -5.33
C GLY A 399 -10.56 1.79 -4.05
N GLY A 400 -11.28 1.76 -2.92
CA GLY A 400 -10.75 2.20 -1.61
C GLY A 400 -10.93 3.70 -1.32
N SER A 401 -11.33 4.47 -2.33
CA SER A 401 -11.64 5.90 -2.24
C SER A 401 -12.84 6.24 -3.14
N ASP A 402 -13.61 7.27 -2.76
CA ASP A 402 -14.64 7.91 -3.59
C ASP A 402 -14.23 9.31 -4.06
N HIS A 403 -12.98 9.69 -3.77
CA HIS A 403 -12.41 10.97 -4.15
C HIS A 403 -12.30 11.08 -5.66
N TRP A 404 -12.38 12.32 -6.14
CA TRP A 404 -12.41 12.65 -7.56
C TRP A 404 -11.49 13.82 -7.90
N ASP A 405 -10.60 14.24 -7.00
CA ASP A 405 -9.57 15.23 -7.29
C ASP A 405 -8.65 14.79 -8.45
N PRO A 406 -8.09 15.74 -9.22
CA PRO A 406 -8.25 17.20 -9.10
C PRO A 406 -9.52 17.74 -9.81
N GLY A 407 -10.38 16.87 -10.35
CA GLY A 407 -11.53 17.24 -11.17
C GLY A 407 -11.21 17.42 -12.65
N GLY A 408 -12.07 18.13 -13.38
CA GLY A 408 -11.85 18.47 -14.80
C GLY A 408 -12.10 17.34 -15.79
N TYR A 409 -12.80 16.28 -15.39
CA TYR A 409 -13.17 15.21 -16.33
C TYR A 409 -14.40 15.63 -17.12
N ASP A 410 -14.31 15.53 -18.44
CA ASP A 410 -15.21 16.19 -19.40
C ASP A 410 -16.12 15.23 -20.19
N GLY A 411 -16.07 13.92 -19.91
CA GLY A 411 -16.83 12.92 -20.66
C GLY A 411 -16.04 12.20 -21.75
N THR A 412 -14.89 12.72 -22.18
CA THR A 412 -14.24 12.30 -23.43
C THR A 412 -13.45 10.98 -23.34
N THR A 413 -13.37 10.38 -22.15
CA THR A 413 -12.64 9.13 -21.87
C THR A 413 -13.50 8.06 -21.19
N GLY A 414 -14.83 8.13 -21.35
CA GLY A 414 -15.76 7.22 -20.65
C GLY A 414 -15.92 7.55 -19.16
N VAL A 415 -15.57 8.77 -18.77
CA VAL A 415 -15.56 9.28 -17.39
C VAL A 415 -16.73 10.26 -17.20
N PRO A 416 -17.53 10.20 -16.12
CA PRO A 416 -18.60 11.15 -15.89
C PRO A 416 -18.06 12.57 -15.80
N ARG A 417 -18.79 13.53 -16.36
CA ARG A 417 -18.44 14.94 -16.22
C ARG A 417 -18.47 15.34 -14.75
N THR A 418 -17.38 15.89 -14.24
CA THR A 418 -17.32 16.36 -12.84
C THR A 418 -17.65 17.83 -12.70
N ALA A 419 -18.03 18.25 -11.49
CA ALA A 419 -18.31 19.65 -11.18
C ALA A 419 -17.07 20.56 -11.30
N GLY A 420 -15.87 19.99 -11.19
CA GLY A 420 -14.59 20.66 -11.35
C GLY A 420 -14.13 20.84 -12.80
N GLY A 421 -13.17 21.73 -12.99
CA GLY A 421 -12.57 22.09 -14.28
C GLY A 421 -11.06 22.10 -14.28
N PHE A 422 -10.38 21.15 -13.61
CA PHE A 422 -8.91 21.06 -13.68
C PHE A 422 -8.43 21.04 -15.13
N PRO A 423 -7.48 21.92 -15.51
CA PRO A 423 -7.12 22.14 -16.90
C PRO A 423 -6.10 21.10 -17.39
N TRP A 424 -6.54 19.84 -17.54
CA TRP A 424 -5.70 18.71 -17.95
C TRP A 424 -4.89 18.99 -19.22
N ASP A 425 -5.54 19.48 -20.27
CA ASP A 425 -4.94 19.86 -21.55
C ASP A 425 -3.79 20.86 -21.39
N TYR A 426 -4.01 21.92 -20.60
CA TYR A 426 -3.04 22.98 -20.35
C TYR A 426 -1.84 22.45 -19.55
N VAL A 427 -2.07 21.69 -18.48
CA VAL A 427 -1.00 21.13 -17.66
C VAL A 427 -0.15 20.16 -18.48
N LEU A 428 -0.78 19.27 -19.25
CA LEU A 428 -0.06 18.31 -20.09
C LEU A 428 0.71 18.99 -21.22
N ASP A 429 0.21 20.10 -21.76
CA ASP A 429 0.95 20.92 -22.72
C ASP A 429 2.20 21.54 -22.10
N LEU A 430 2.10 22.05 -20.88
CA LEU A 430 3.28 22.53 -20.13
C LEU A 430 4.27 21.40 -19.84
N VAL A 431 3.80 20.20 -19.46
CA VAL A 431 4.67 19.04 -19.22
C VAL A 431 5.45 18.69 -20.48
N ARG A 432 4.77 18.59 -21.64
CA ARG A 432 5.42 18.29 -22.92
C ARG A 432 6.46 19.35 -23.29
N LYS A 433 6.14 20.64 -23.14
CA LYS A 433 7.10 21.74 -23.36
C LYS A 433 8.33 21.61 -22.46
N GLN A 434 8.16 21.23 -21.18
CA GLN A 434 9.28 21.01 -20.28
C GLN A 434 10.10 19.75 -20.60
N LEU A 435 9.50 18.75 -21.25
CA LEU A 435 10.20 17.56 -21.73
C LEU A 435 10.99 17.83 -23.01
N GLU A 436 10.46 18.68 -23.90
CA GLU A 436 11.11 19.13 -25.14
C GLU A 436 12.24 20.13 -24.89
N ALA A 437 12.16 20.92 -23.82
CA ALA A 437 13.26 21.76 -23.38
C ALA A 437 14.47 20.87 -23.04
N PRO A 438 15.69 21.22 -23.51
CA PRO A 438 16.89 20.49 -23.14
C PRO A 438 16.98 20.42 -21.61
N ALA A 439 17.22 19.21 -21.09
CA ALA A 439 17.39 19.01 -19.66
C ALA A 439 18.37 20.07 -19.14
N PRO A 440 18.05 20.78 -18.04
CA PRO A 440 18.95 21.81 -17.53
C PRO A 440 20.33 21.21 -17.37
N THR A 441 21.30 21.73 -18.13
CA THR A 441 22.71 21.47 -17.88
C THR A 441 22.93 21.72 -16.40
N PRO A 442 23.54 20.79 -15.63
CA PRO A 442 23.84 21.06 -14.23
C PRO A 442 24.58 22.39 -14.19
N ALA A 443 23.95 23.40 -13.59
CA ALA A 443 24.63 24.67 -13.39
C ALA A 443 25.85 24.34 -12.53
N LEU A 444 27.04 24.41 -13.14
CA LEU A 444 28.26 24.52 -12.37
C LEU A 444 28.00 25.63 -11.34
N PRO A 445 28.15 25.35 -10.04
CA PRO A 445 27.77 26.31 -9.02
C PRO A 445 28.46 27.65 -9.32
N HIS A 446 27.63 28.68 -9.51
CA HIS A 446 28.07 30.05 -9.72
C HIS A 446 29.09 30.41 -8.64
N ALA A 447 30.23 30.93 -9.09
CA ALA A 447 31.30 31.42 -8.24
C ALA A 447 30.72 32.39 -7.18
N PRO A 448 31.03 32.20 -5.88
CA PRO A 448 30.61 33.14 -4.85
C PRO A 448 31.25 34.51 -5.14
N THR A 449 30.42 35.53 -5.21
CA THR A 449 30.83 36.93 -5.23
C THR A 449 31.72 37.23 -4.03
N THR A 450 32.89 37.77 -4.32
CA THR A 450 33.90 38.23 -3.36
C THR A 450 33.35 39.38 -2.52
N ASP A 451 33.25 39.20 -1.20
CA ASP A 451 33.56 40.25 -0.22
C ASP A 451 33.62 39.69 1.20
N LYS A 452 34.82 39.28 1.62
CA LYS A 452 35.63 39.89 2.69
C LYS A 452 36.74 38.93 3.11
N LYS A 453 37.94 39.53 3.19
CA LYS A 453 39.23 38.93 3.54
C LYS A 453 39.19 38.16 4.85
N GLU A 454 39.64 36.91 4.79
CA GLU A 454 40.56 36.36 5.79
C GLU A 454 41.46 35.31 5.12
N THR A 455 42.73 35.32 5.51
CA THR A 455 43.87 34.66 4.85
C THR A 455 43.82 33.13 4.87
N PRO A 456 44.38 32.43 3.85
CA PRO A 456 44.23 30.99 3.68
C PRO A 456 45.36 30.17 4.32
N VAL A 457 45.01 29.02 4.90
CA VAL A 457 45.85 27.82 4.92
C VAL A 457 45.05 26.73 4.19
N PRO A 458 45.58 26.09 3.13
CA PRO A 458 44.79 25.21 2.30
C PRO A 458 44.76 23.79 2.91
N HIS A 459 43.61 23.41 3.47
CA HIS A 459 43.22 22.00 3.53
C HIS A 459 42.10 21.78 2.53
N THR A 460 42.46 21.28 1.36
CA THR A 460 41.50 20.65 0.45
C THR A 460 40.95 19.42 1.17
N PRO A 461 39.62 19.29 1.38
CA PRO A 461 39.07 18.04 1.88
C PRO A 461 39.37 16.94 0.87
N PRO A 462 39.75 15.73 1.32
CA PRO A 462 39.96 14.62 0.39
C PRO A 462 38.65 14.32 -0.35
N PRO A 463 38.74 13.87 -1.62
CA PRO A 463 37.55 13.57 -2.40
C PRO A 463 36.72 12.45 -1.73
N ALA A 464 35.40 12.46 -1.97
CA ALA A 464 34.43 11.67 -1.20
C ALA A 464 34.65 10.14 -1.30
N ASP A 465 35.33 9.69 -2.35
CA ASP A 465 35.80 8.32 -2.56
C ASP A 465 36.87 7.91 -1.54
N VAL A 466 37.80 8.81 -1.20
CA VAL A 466 38.80 8.59 -0.14
C VAL A 466 38.14 8.49 1.23
N LEU A 467 37.14 9.34 1.52
CA LEU A 467 36.39 9.27 2.79
C LEU A 467 35.59 7.96 2.91
N ALA A 468 35.00 7.47 1.82
CA ALA A 468 34.28 6.20 1.80
C ALA A 468 35.23 5.00 1.97
N LEU A 469 36.38 5.01 1.29
CA LEU A 469 37.40 3.97 1.45
C LEU A 469 38.01 3.99 2.85
N ASP A 470 38.26 5.16 3.43
CA ASP A 470 38.79 5.30 4.79
C ASP A 470 37.81 4.77 5.85
N GLN A 471 36.49 4.81 5.61
CA GLN A 471 35.52 4.18 6.51
C GLN A 471 35.50 2.65 6.41
N LEU A 472 35.76 2.10 5.22
CA LEU A 472 35.65 0.65 4.95
C LEU A 472 36.97 -0.09 5.20
N ALA A 473 38.08 0.51 4.82
CA ALA A 473 39.43 -0.05 4.85
C ALA A 473 40.39 0.74 5.76
N GLY A 474 39.95 1.88 6.32
CA GLY A 474 40.79 2.74 7.14
C GLY A 474 41.74 3.63 6.35
N PRO A 475 42.24 4.73 6.96
CA PRO A 475 43.14 5.65 6.30
C PRO A 475 44.41 4.98 5.81
N ARG A 476 44.88 5.43 4.63
CA ARG A 476 46.18 5.08 4.08
C ARG A 476 47.15 6.23 4.25
N ASP A 477 48.43 5.91 4.39
CA ASP A 477 49.46 6.94 4.30
C ASP A 477 49.66 7.43 2.86
N LYS A 478 50.48 8.46 2.70
CA LYS A 478 50.83 9.08 1.42
C LYS A 478 51.46 8.10 0.41
N ASP A 479 51.95 6.95 0.87
CA ASP A 479 52.60 5.92 0.07
C ASP A 479 51.65 4.72 -0.18
N GLY A 480 50.40 4.83 0.26
CA GLY A 480 49.33 3.85 0.03
C GLY A 480 49.30 2.70 1.04
N GLN A 481 50.14 2.73 2.08
CA GLN A 481 50.15 1.70 3.11
C GLN A 481 48.99 1.91 4.09
N GLN A 482 48.42 0.79 4.55
CA GLN A 482 47.26 0.78 5.42
C GLN A 482 47.69 1.13 6.85
N LEU A 483 47.26 2.28 7.36
CA LEU A 483 47.59 2.74 8.71
C LEU A 483 46.67 2.13 9.77
N PHE A 484 45.43 1.84 9.38
CA PHE A 484 44.41 1.34 10.28
C PHE A 484 44.33 -0.18 10.21
N LYS A 485 44.65 -0.83 11.32
CA LYS A 485 44.65 -2.28 11.43
C LYS A 485 43.24 -2.88 11.46
N GLY A 486 42.21 -2.08 11.75
CA GLY A 486 40.83 -2.55 11.75
C GLY A 486 40.04 -2.16 13.00
N TRP A 487 38.80 -2.60 13.04
CA TRP A 487 37.89 -2.37 14.17
C TRP A 487 38.05 -3.49 15.20
N PRO A 488 38.15 -3.17 16.50
CA PRO A 488 38.23 -4.18 17.56
C PRO A 488 37.06 -5.18 17.54
N GLN A 489 35.87 -4.69 17.19
CA GLN A 489 34.65 -5.52 17.07
C GLN A 489 34.73 -6.56 15.95
N LEU A 490 35.66 -6.39 15.01
CA LEU A 490 35.92 -7.31 13.89
C LEU A 490 37.20 -8.13 14.10
N GLY A 491 37.76 -8.12 15.32
CA GLY A 491 39.01 -8.82 15.65
C GLY A 491 40.23 -8.16 15.03
N ASP A 492 40.31 -6.82 15.12
CA ASP A 492 41.35 -5.99 14.52
C ASP A 492 41.48 -6.23 13.01
N ARG A 493 40.33 -6.22 12.33
CA ARG A 493 40.22 -6.30 10.86
C ARG A 493 39.41 -5.15 10.32
N THR A 494 39.70 -4.72 9.10
CA THR A 494 38.84 -3.79 8.38
C THR A 494 37.52 -4.47 8.00
N VAL A 495 36.52 -3.68 7.58
CA VAL A 495 35.24 -4.23 7.16
C VAL A 495 35.42 -5.19 5.98
N VAL A 496 36.29 -4.83 5.03
CA VAL A 496 36.61 -5.66 3.86
C VAL A 496 37.31 -6.96 4.27
N ASP A 497 38.29 -6.89 5.16
CA ASP A 497 39.06 -8.06 5.59
C ASP A 497 38.24 -9.02 6.47
N ALA A 498 37.33 -8.48 7.27
CA ALA A 498 36.40 -9.26 8.07
C ALA A 498 35.40 -10.01 7.19
N LEU A 499 34.83 -9.34 6.19
CA LEU A 499 33.95 -9.98 5.21
C LEU A 499 34.69 -11.06 4.41
N ALA A 500 35.94 -10.79 4.00
CA ALA A 500 36.77 -11.76 3.30
C ALA A 500 37.04 -13.02 4.14
N ALA A 501 37.31 -12.86 5.44
CA ALA A 501 37.50 -13.98 6.37
C ALA A 501 36.21 -14.77 6.62
N ILE A 502 35.07 -14.09 6.77
CA ILE A 502 33.76 -14.74 6.90
C ILE A 502 33.43 -15.52 5.63
N GLY A 503 33.64 -14.90 4.46
CA GLY A 503 33.39 -15.53 3.17
C GLY A 503 34.24 -16.78 2.94
N GLU A 504 35.52 -16.75 3.32
CA GLU A 504 36.38 -17.95 3.25
C GLU A 504 35.90 -19.06 4.20
N ALA A 505 35.52 -18.71 5.43
CA ALA A 505 34.99 -19.68 6.41
C ALA A 505 33.65 -20.31 5.97
N LEU A 506 32.87 -19.60 5.17
CA LEU A 506 31.60 -20.05 4.60
C LEU A 506 31.75 -20.64 3.18
N GLU A 507 32.99 -20.83 2.71
CA GLU A 507 33.32 -21.36 1.38
C GLU A 507 32.69 -20.58 0.22
N VAL A 508 32.49 -19.27 0.38
CA VAL A 508 31.93 -18.39 -0.64
C VAL A 508 32.95 -18.24 -1.79
N PRO A 509 32.60 -18.61 -3.04
CA PRO A 509 33.54 -18.56 -4.15
C PRO A 509 34.14 -17.17 -4.36
N GLY A 510 35.48 -17.10 -4.40
CA GLY A 510 36.23 -15.87 -4.65
C GLY A 510 36.60 -15.06 -3.40
N MET A 511 36.09 -15.40 -2.22
CA MET A 511 36.47 -14.74 -0.96
C MET A 511 37.62 -15.49 -0.29
N ARG A 512 38.65 -14.76 0.16
CA ARG A 512 39.82 -15.32 0.85
C ARG A 512 40.26 -14.38 1.95
N ALA A 513 40.51 -14.88 3.16
CA ALA A 513 41.04 -14.06 4.22
C ALA A 513 42.42 -13.49 3.81
N PRO A 514 42.72 -12.24 4.19
CA PRO A 514 44.05 -11.71 4.02
C PRO A 514 45.02 -12.55 4.86
N ARG A 515 46.05 -13.12 4.21
CA ARG A 515 47.11 -13.84 4.91
C ARG A 515 48.05 -12.82 5.56
N PRO A 516 48.48 -13.02 6.81
CA PRO A 516 49.50 -12.15 7.39
C PRO A 516 50.76 -12.23 6.53
N THR A 517 51.26 -11.08 6.08
CA THR A 517 52.57 -10.96 5.45
C THR A 517 53.63 -11.37 6.47
N ALA A 518 54.58 -12.20 6.06
CA ALA A 518 55.70 -12.62 6.91
C ALA A 518 56.45 -11.38 7.44
N GLY A 519 56.27 -11.04 8.72
CA GLY A 519 56.95 -9.90 9.32
C GLY A 519 56.32 -9.29 10.58
N ASP A 520 55.03 -9.50 10.87
CA ASP A 520 54.44 -8.90 12.07
C ASP A 520 54.67 -9.75 13.34
N PRO A 521 55.29 -9.21 14.39
CA PRO A 521 55.50 -9.92 15.65
C PRO A 521 54.17 -10.08 16.42
N LYS A 522 54.05 -11.25 17.08
CA LYS A 522 52.91 -11.69 17.90
C LYS A 522 52.60 -10.77 19.07
#